data_AF-B8AHX8-F1
#
_entry.id   AF-B8AHX8-F1
#
_cell.length_a   1.000
_cell.length_b   1.000
_cell.length_c   1.000
_cell.angle_alpha   90.00
_cell.angle_beta   90.00
_cell.angle_gamma   90.00
#
_symmetry.space_group_name_H-M   'P 1'
#
loop_
_entity.id
_entity.type
_entity.pdbx_description
1 polymer ?
#
loop_
_entity_poly.entity_id
_entity_poly.type
_entity_poly.pdbx_seq_one_letter_code
_entity_poly.pdbx_strand_id
1 'polypeptide(L)'
;MASQPAAHAAGLRVLRTTRVAPAPPAGEPSLPERALPLIFMDAGCLHAQPVERVFFYRLGPCDDDDVDAVLSRMEESLPRAIHAFYPLAGRVRPTPGETNRYELLYQPGDGVAFTVAEHDGVGVGVDELATDEPRELAKIASFVPELPEGGAVLALQVTVLPPNRRGLAVGVIVHHSACDGGVKDAVAGEAARRGVPPPRCTSHVAMYGLMWHCYRRARRDDGGRAAAAAHFIFAVDHRSRLVPRVPDKYLGNCVGPGFASAPEEELAVADAAGGVFTACATVAAAIDEAVRGELAYREGWTERVVEACRDDAPFSVAGSTRFRVYDVDFGFGRPAKVEIVSVAKTGAVSVAEDRSGAGGIEVGIALPPERMDRFRRCLADAIAWLSSSSQCNYRGKTAVRGVDFIRDSVFMSVCWLILSL
;
A
#
# COMPACT_ATOMS: atom_id res chain seq x y z
N MET A 1 -13.86 -28.65 -1.78
CA MET A 1 -12.97 -28.88 -0.62
C MET A 1 -13.26 -27.78 0.38
N ALA A 2 -13.72 -28.14 1.58
CA ALA A 2 -14.00 -27.17 2.63
C ALA A 2 -12.72 -26.42 3.01
N SER A 3 -12.78 -25.10 3.04
CA SER A 3 -11.70 -24.24 3.50
C SER A 3 -11.38 -24.56 4.96
N GLN A 4 -10.11 -24.84 5.26
CA GLN A 4 -9.63 -24.88 6.63
C GLN A 4 -9.81 -23.49 7.27
N PRO A 5 -10.25 -23.41 8.54
CA PRO A 5 -10.25 -22.14 9.26
C PRO A 5 -8.81 -21.62 9.36
N ALA A 6 -8.64 -20.31 9.18
CA ALA A 6 -7.36 -19.63 9.40
C ALA A 6 -6.83 -20.03 10.79
N ALA A 7 -5.56 -20.46 10.84
CA ALA A 7 -4.91 -20.78 12.10
C ALA A 7 -4.99 -19.57 13.03
N HIS A 8 -5.66 -19.69 14.18
CA HIS A 8 -5.50 -18.73 15.26
C HIS A 8 -3.99 -18.63 15.55
N ALA A 9 -3.40 -17.48 15.23
CA ALA A 9 -2.01 -17.22 15.58
C ALA A 9 -1.88 -17.34 17.09
N ALA A 10 -0.97 -18.21 17.55
CA ALA A 10 -0.76 -18.46 18.97
C ALA A 10 -0.49 -17.12 19.69
N GLY A 11 -1.41 -16.76 20.59
CA GLY A 11 -1.30 -15.59 21.45
C GLY A 11 -2.07 -14.33 21.02
N LEU A 12 -2.81 -14.34 19.90
CA LEU A 12 -3.76 -13.26 19.60
C LEU A 12 -5.10 -13.55 20.27
N ARG A 13 -5.57 -12.64 21.13
CA ARG A 13 -6.88 -12.70 21.79
C ARG A 13 -7.74 -11.51 21.39
N VAL A 14 -8.82 -11.78 20.64
CA VAL A 14 -9.84 -10.77 20.33
C VAL A 14 -10.63 -10.44 21.60
N LEU A 15 -10.68 -9.17 21.97
CA LEU A 15 -11.44 -8.68 23.12
C LEU A 15 -12.88 -8.34 22.73
N ARG A 16 -13.05 -7.63 21.61
CA ARG A 16 -14.36 -7.25 21.08
C ARG A 16 -14.28 -6.97 19.58
N THR A 17 -15.39 -7.21 18.89
CA THR A 17 -15.62 -6.71 17.54
C THR A 17 -16.94 -5.96 17.53
N THR A 18 -16.90 -4.70 17.11
CA THR A 18 -18.06 -3.81 17.02
C THR A 18 -18.27 -3.36 15.60
N ARG A 19 -19.53 -3.29 15.15
CA ARG A 19 -19.87 -2.65 13.87
C ARG A 19 -20.05 -1.16 14.10
N VAL A 20 -19.19 -0.35 13.48
CA VAL A 20 -19.20 1.10 13.62
C VAL A 20 -19.92 1.70 12.41
N ALA A 21 -21.13 2.21 12.65
CA ALA A 21 -21.92 2.89 11.64
C ALA A 21 -21.44 4.34 11.44
N PRO A 22 -21.59 4.91 10.24
CA PRO A 22 -21.32 6.33 10.04
C PRO A 22 -22.24 7.19 10.90
N ALA A 23 -21.67 8.17 11.61
CA ALA A 23 -22.42 9.13 12.43
C ALA A 23 -22.24 10.57 11.90
N PRO A 24 -23.32 11.27 11.55
CA PRO A 24 -23.24 12.67 11.15
C PRO A 24 -22.79 13.57 12.30
N PRO A 25 -22.24 14.77 12.00
CA PRO A 25 -22.07 15.82 13.00
C PRO A 25 -23.38 16.13 13.75
N ALA A 26 -23.26 16.65 14.98
CA ALA A 26 -24.42 16.94 15.81
C ALA A 26 -25.39 17.92 15.09
N GLY A 27 -26.66 17.51 14.95
CA GLY A 27 -27.70 18.30 14.30
C GLY A 27 -27.89 18.03 12.80
N GLU A 28 -27.08 17.18 12.18
CA GLU A 28 -27.26 16.74 10.80
C GLU A 28 -28.08 15.44 10.69
N PRO A 29 -28.85 15.25 9.60
CA PRO A 29 -29.63 14.04 9.40
C PRO A 29 -28.73 12.83 9.12
N SER A 30 -29.20 11.64 9.52
CA SER A 30 -28.53 10.37 9.19
C SER A 30 -28.39 10.19 7.67
N LEU A 31 -27.27 9.59 7.24
CA LEU A 31 -27.04 9.31 5.82
C LEU A 31 -28.13 8.40 5.25
N PRO A 32 -28.81 8.80 4.17
CA PRO A 32 -29.76 7.93 3.47
C PRO A 32 -29.01 6.85 2.70
N GLU A 33 -29.76 5.88 2.18
CA GLU A 33 -29.24 4.91 1.23
C GLU A 33 -28.63 5.61 0.00
N ARG A 34 -27.46 5.13 -0.43
CA ARG A 34 -26.71 5.66 -1.58
C ARG A 34 -26.02 4.53 -2.32
N ALA A 35 -26.33 4.39 -3.61
CA ALA A 35 -25.62 3.50 -4.52
C ALA A 35 -24.64 4.30 -5.38
N LEU A 36 -23.40 3.83 -5.47
CA LEU A 36 -22.36 4.37 -6.34
C LEU A 36 -22.03 3.31 -7.41
N PRO A 37 -22.42 3.49 -8.69
CA PRO A 37 -22.07 2.54 -9.73
C PRO A 37 -20.56 2.48 -9.91
N LEU A 38 -20.01 1.27 -10.00
CA LEU A 38 -18.59 1.06 -10.27
C LEU A 38 -18.28 1.40 -11.73
N ILE A 39 -17.23 2.17 -11.95
CA ILE A 39 -16.73 2.43 -13.30
C ILE A 39 -15.79 1.30 -13.74
N PHE A 40 -15.36 1.30 -15.01
CA PHE A 40 -14.52 0.23 -15.55
C PHE A 40 -13.19 0.04 -14.77
N MET A 41 -12.62 1.12 -14.22
CA MET A 41 -11.40 1.06 -13.40
C MET A 41 -11.64 0.40 -12.05
N ASP A 42 -12.84 0.57 -11.47
CA ASP A 42 -13.25 -0.12 -10.24
C ASP A 42 -13.60 -1.58 -10.51
N ALA A 43 -14.30 -1.85 -11.62
CA ALA A 43 -14.73 -3.18 -12.02
C ALA A 43 -13.54 -4.11 -12.28
N GLY A 44 -12.45 -3.59 -12.85
CA GLY A 44 -11.19 -4.34 -13.01
C GLY A 44 -10.58 -4.82 -11.68
N CYS A 45 -10.98 -4.22 -10.56
CA CYS A 45 -10.51 -4.55 -9.22
C CYS A 45 -11.45 -5.48 -8.44
N LEU A 46 -12.59 -5.91 -8.99
CA LEU A 46 -13.60 -6.70 -8.28
C LEU A 46 -13.09 -8.05 -7.78
N HIS A 47 -12.15 -8.66 -8.50
CA HIS A 47 -11.60 -9.98 -8.19
C HIS A 47 -10.17 -9.91 -7.62
N ALA A 48 -9.68 -8.70 -7.34
CA ALA A 48 -8.37 -8.50 -6.78
C ALA A 48 -8.34 -8.87 -5.29
N GLN A 49 -7.21 -9.40 -4.83
CA GLN A 49 -6.98 -9.66 -3.41
C GLN A 49 -7.05 -8.34 -2.62
N PRO A 50 -7.84 -8.22 -1.54
CA PRO A 50 -7.91 -7.00 -0.76
C PRO A 50 -6.54 -6.48 -0.32
N VAL A 51 -6.43 -5.16 -0.16
CA VAL A 51 -5.21 -4.57 0.37
C VAL A 51 -5.20 -4.72 1.88
N GLU A 52 -4.15 -5.37 2.39
CA GLU A 52 -3.95 -5.60 3.81
C GLU A 52 -2.75 -4.77 4.26
N ARG A 53 -2.97 -3.85 5.19
CA ARG A 53 -1.90 -3.00 5.76
C ARG A 53 -1.89 -3.08 7.27
N VAL A 54 -0.70 -3.01 7.85
CA VAL A 54 -0.51 -2.95 9.30
C VAL A 54 0.42 -1.79 9.63
N PHE A 55 0.00 -0.97 10.59
CA PHE A 55 0.78 0.12 11.15
C PHE A 55 1.19 -0.24 12.56
N PHE A 56 2.49 -0.22 12.85
CA PHE A 56 3.01 -0.46 14.18
C PHE A 56 3.34 0.87 14.84
N TYR A 57 2.87 1.10 16.06
CA TYR A 57 3.08 2.34 16.82
C TYR A 57 3.73 2.05 18.16
N ARG A 58 4.64 2.94 18.56
CA ARG A 58 5.18 3.02 19.92
C ARG A 58 4.39 4.09 20.66
N LEU A 59 3.79 3.73 21.78
CA LEU A 59 3.18 4.67 22.69
C LEU A 59 4.26 5.29 23.58
N GLY A 60 4.21 6.61 23.78
CA GLY A 60 5.20 7.36 24.53
C GLY A 60 5.23 6.98 26.02
N PRO A 61 6.37 7.15 26.71
CA PRO A 61 6.46 6.92 28.15
C PRO A 61 5.79 8.01 29.01
N CYS A 62 5.46 9.17 28.42
CA CYS A 62 5.01 10.40 29.08
C CYS A 62 3.64 10.89 28.62
N ASP A 63 2.92 10.13 27.79
CA ASP A 63 1.54 10.48 27.46
C ASP A 63 0.66 10.04 28.65
N ASP A 64 -0.13 10.95 29.23
CA ASP A 64 -1.09 10.64 30.30
C ASP A 64 -2.19 9.64 29.87
N ASP A 65 -2.19 9.28 28.59
CA ASP A 65 -3.12 8.34 27.98
C ASP A 65 -2.57 6.91 28.05
N ASP A 66 -3.10 6.13 28.98
CA ASP A 66 -3.03 4.67 28.90
C ASP A 66 -3.61 4.19 27.55
N VAL A 67 -3.18 3.03 27.06
CA VAL A 67 -3.63 2.44 25.79
C VAL A 67 -5.16 2.39 25.68
N ASP A 68 -5.84 2.24 26.80
CA ASP A 68 -7.30 2.23 26.88
C ASP A 68 -7.90 3.60 26.50
N ALA A 69 -7.28 4.72 26.88
CA ALA A 69 -7.70 6.06 26.48
C ALA A 69 -7.50 6.29 24.97
N VAL A 70 -6.40 5.78 24.42
CA VAL A 70 -6.15 5.78 22.96
C VAL A 70 -7.23 5.02 22.22
N LEU A 71 -7.56 3.81 22.68
CA LEU A 71 -8.62 2.99 22.08
C LEU A 71 -9.99 3.68 22.14
N SER A 72 -10.34 4.30 23.28
CA SER A 72 -11.58 5.06 23.41
C SER A 72 -11.66 6.21 22.41
N ARG A 73 -10.59 6.98 22.23
CA ARG A 73 -10.56 8.07 21.22
C ARG A 73 -10.75 7.55 19.80
N MET A 74 -10.12 6.43 19.45
CA MET A 74 -10.29 5.81 18.14
C MET A 74 -11.76 5.38 17.93
N GLU A 75 -12.40 4.81 18.95
CA GLU A 75 -13.80 4.41 18.88
C GLU A 75 -14.78 5.59 18.75
N GLU A 76 -14.51 6.70 19.44
CA GLU A 76 -15.35 7.91 19.41
C GLU A 76 -15.24 8.70 18.10
N SER A 77 -14.08 8.67 17.45
CA SER A 77 -13.79 9.44 16.24
C SER A 77 -14.10 8.67 14.96
N LEU A 78 -14.00 7.34 14.97
CA LEU A 78 -14.25 6.47 13.81
C LEU A 78 -15.64 6.66 13.17
N PRO A 79 -16.77 6.76 13.90
CA PRO A 79 -18.08 7.02 13.29
C PRO A 79 -18.11 8.28 12.42
N ARG A 80 -17.43 9.34 12.86
CA ARG A 80 -17.37 10.64 12.15
C ARG A 80 -16.49 10.54 10.91
N ALA A 81 -15.37 9.83 11.00
CA ALA A 81 -14.52 9.54 9.85
C ALA A 81 -15.25 8.70 8.79
N ILE A 82 -15.94 7.64 9.22
CA ILE A 82 -16.74 6.80 8.32
C ILE A 82 -17.87 7.62 7.68
N HIS A 83 -18.48 8.58 8.38
CA HIS A 83 -19.49 9.45 7.78
C HIS A 83 -18.95 10.28 6.60
N ALA A 84 -17.76 10.84 6.74
CA ALA A 84 -17.10 11.56 5.64
C ALA A 84 -16.74 10.64 4.46
N PHE A 85 -16.47 9.37 4.75
CA PHE A 85 -16.11 8.33 3.76
C PHE A 85 -17.15 7.21 3.72
N TYR A 86 -18.45 7.59 3.71
CA TYR A 86 -19.55 6.64 3.83
C TYR A 86 -19.51 5.44 2.87
N PRO A 87 -18.92 5.51 1.66
CA PRO A 87 -18.81 4.34 0.81
C PRO A 87 -18.02 3.19 1.46
N LEU A 88 -17.07 3.49 2.34
CA LEU A 88 -16.27 2.46 3.03
C LEU A 88 -17.09 1.68 4.08
N ALA A 89 -18.21 2.23 4.55
CA ALA A 89 -19.17 1.49 5.38
C ALA A 89 -20.05 0.52 4.59
N GLY A 90 -20.15 0.76 3.27
CA GLY A 90 -21.05 0.03 2.39
C GLY A 90 -20.51 -1.31 1.93
N ARG A 91 -21.18 -1.84 0.90
CA ARG A 91 -20.93 -3.16 0.33
C ARG A 91 -20.89 -3.09 -1.18
N VAL A 92 -19.94 -3.82 -1.77
CA VAL A 92 -19.91 -4.07 -3.21
C VAL A 92 -20.91 -5.18 -3.54
N ARG A 93 -21.82 -4.92 -4.47
CA ARG A 93 -22.81 -5.90 -4.93
C ARG A 93 -23.08 -5.78 -6.43
N PRO A 94 -23.63 -6.82 -7.07
CA PRO A 94 -24.21 -6.68 -8.39
C PRO A 94 -25.36 -5.65 -8.39
N THR A 95 -25.44 -4.84 -9.44
CA THR A 95 -26.53 -3.87 -9.62
C THR A 95 -27.83 -4.62 -9.92
N PRO A 96 -28.91 -4.39 -9.16
CA PRO A 96 -30.18 -5.09 -9.37
C PRO A 96 -30.73 -4.91 -10.79
N GLY A 97 -31.04 -6.02 -11.47
CA GLY A 97 -31.63 -6.01 -12.82
C GLY A 97 -30.64 -5.77 -13.96
N GLU A 98 -29.33 -5.62 -13.67
CA GLU A 98 -28.29 -5.44 -14.68
C GLU A 98 -27.30 -6.61 -14.69
N THR A 99 -26.82 -6.97 -15.88
CA THR A 99 -25.80 -8.02 -16.05
C THR A 99 -24.41 -7.37 -16.07
N ASN A 100 -23.46 -7.94 -15.33
CA ASN A 100 -22.05 -7.48 -15.28
C ASN A 100 -21.88 -6.02 -14.83
N ARG A 101 -22.83 -5.51 -14.05
CA ARG A 101 -22.77 -4.18 -13.44
C ARG A 101 -22.75 -4.35 -11.93
N TYR A 102 -21.90 -3.56 -11.29
CA TYR A 102 -21.68 -3.61 -9.86
C TYR A 102 -21.76 -2.19 -9.31
N GLU A 103 -22.17 -2.10 -8.06
CA GLU A 103 -22.28 -0.85 -7.33
C GLU A 103 -21.73 -1.05 -5.92
N LEU A 104 -21.22 0.05 -5.37
CA LEU A 104 -20.99 0.17 -3.95
C LEU A 104 -22.25 0.79 -3.33
N LEU A 105 -22.97 0.00 -2.55
CA LEU A 105 -24.17 0.43 -1.84
C LEU A 105 -23.84 0.69 -0.38
N TYR A 106 -24.24 1.85 0.11
CA TYR A 106 -24.44 2.08 1.54
C TYR A 106 -25.94 2.15 1.84
N GLN A 107 -26.39 1.44 2.89
CA GLN A 107 -27.75 1.56 3.44
C GLN A 107 -27.72 1.82 4.96
N PRO A 108 -28.72 2.49 5.56
CA PRO A 108 -28.78 2.70 6.99
C PRO A 108 -28.64 1.38 7.78
N GLY A 109 -27.69 1.35 8.73
CA GLY A 109 -27.35 0.16 9.51
C GLY A 109 -26.11 -0.58 9.02
N ASP A 110 -25.62 -0.27 7.82
CA ASP A 110 -24.27 -0.66 7.38
C ASP A 110 -23.19 0.03 8.25
N GLY A 111 -22.00 -0.53 8.24
CA GLY A 111 -20.89 -0.05 9.07
C GLY A 111 -19.62 -0.88 8.88
N VAL A 112 -18.53 -0.36 9.43
CA VAL A 112 -17.20 -0.97 9.37
C VAL A 112 -17.02 -1.89 10.57
N ALA A 113 -16.48 -3.10 10.35
CA ALA A 113 -16.08 -3.95 11.46
C ALA A 113 -14.82 -3.37 12.11
N PHE A 114 -14.89 -3.08 13.40
CA PHE A 114 -13.78 -2.59 14.22
C PHE A 114 -13.51 -3.59 15.35
N THR A 115 -12.33 -4.21 15.31
CA THR A 115 -11.92 -5.24 16.26
C THR A 115 -10.84 -4.70 17.19
N VAL A 116 -11.02 -4.89 18.50
CA VAL A 116 -9.99 -4.65 19.50
C VAL A 116 -9.48 -6.00 19.99
N ALA A 117 -8.16 -6.17 19.96
CA ALA A 117 -7.48 -7.39 20.35
C ALA A 117 -6.25 -7.10 21.23
N GLU A 118 -5.74 -8.14 21.88
CA GLU A 118 -4.48 -8.14 22.60
C GLU A 118 -3.61 -9.28 22.09
N HIS A 119 -2.29 -9.09 22.10
CA HIS A 119 -1.34 -10.14 21.80
C HIS A 119 -0.44 -10.41 23.02
N ASP A 120 -0.24 -11.69 23.37
CA ASP A 120 0.60 -12.11 24.50
C ASP A 120 1.81 -12.98 24.10
N GLY A 121 1.93 -13.29 22.80
CA GLY A 121 3.05 -14.05 22.25
C GLY A 121 4.44 -13.43 22.48
N VAL A 122 5.46 -14.27 22.45
CA VAL A 122 6.87 -13.88 22.60
C VAL A 122 7.41 -13.33 21.28
N GLY A 123 8.16 -12.21 21.34
CA GLY A 123 8.82 -11.63 20.16
C GLY A 123 7.86 -10.98 19.16
N VAL A 124 6.69 -10.54 19.63
CA VAL A 124 5.68 -9.77 18.89
C VAL A 124 5.51 -8.36 19.46
N GLY A 125 6.53 -7.86 20.16
CA GLY A 125 6.52 -6.48 20.60
C GLY A 125 6.81 -5.52 19.47
N VAL A 126 6.48 -4.25 19.69
CA VAL A 126 6.63 -3.22 18.66
C VAL A 126 8.07 -3.10 18.17
N ASP A 127 9.07 -3.29 19.03
CA ASP A 127 10.48 -3.20 18.65
C ASP A 127 10.95 -4.38 17.81
N GLU A 128 10.45 -5.58 18.08
CA GLU A 128 10.72 -6.77 17.27
C GLU A 128 10.00 -6.71 15.92
N LEU A 129 8.78 -6.17 15.89
CA LEU A 129 7.96 -6.08 14.68
C LEU A 129 8.35 -4.90 13.79
N ALA A 130 8.80 -3.79 14.36
CA ALA A 130 9.21 -2.59 13.62
C ALA A 130 10.65 -2.64 13.09
N THR A 131 11.14 -3.83 12.76
CA THR A 131 12.48 -4.08 12.19
C THR A 131 12.47 -4.05 10.65
N ASP A 132 13.65 -3.94 10.06
CA ASP A 132 13.89 -4.13 8.62
C ASP A 132 14.55 -5.49 8.32
N GLU A 133 14.88 -6.26 9.35
CA GLU A 133 15.37 -7.62 9.18
C GLU A 133 14.25 -8.59 8.75
N PRO A 134 14.58 -9.64 7.98
CA PRO A 134 13.63 -10.67 7.59
C PRO A 134 12.93 -11.27 8.80
N ARG A 135 11.62 -11.45 8.66
CA ARG A 135 10.78 -12.06 9.67
C ARG A 135 9.71 -12.91 9.01
N GLU A 136 9.21 -13.87 9.76
CA GLU A 136 8.13 -14.74 9.30
C GLU A 136 6.85 -13.93 9.11
N LEU A 137 6.22 -14.09 7.94
CA LEU A 137 4.95 -13.44 7.60
C LEU A 137 3.85 -13.75 8.62
N ALA A 138 3.85 -14.95 9.19
CA ALA A 138 2.88 -15.38 10.21
C ALA A 138 2.86 -14.45 11.44
N LYS A 139 3.98 -13.78 11.76
CA LYS A 139 4.05 -12.84 12.87
C LYS A 139 3.31 -11.53 12.62
N ILE A 140 3.09 -11.15 11.37
CA ILE A 140 2.41 -9.89 11.02
C ILE A 140 1.01 -10.12 10.45
N ALA A 141 0.74 -11.30 9.89
CA ALA A 141 -0.54 -11.63 9.28
C ALA A 141 -1.71 -11.66 10.28
N SER A 142 -1.44 -11.99 11.54
CA SER A 142 -2.45 -12.04 12.60
C SER A 142 -3.04 -10.67 12.98
N PHE A 143 -2.34 -9.58 12.64
CA PHE A 143 -2.81 -8.23 12.92
C PHE A 143 -3.77 -7.70 11.85
N VAL A 144 -3.92 -8.41 10.72
CA VAL A 144 -4.85 -8.03 9.66
C VAL A 144 -6.24 -8.56 9.98
N PRO A 145 -7.29 -7.71 10.00
CA PRO A 145 -8.65 -8.17 10.17
C PRO A 145 -9.14 -8.98 8.96
N GLU A 146 -10.12 -9.85 9.18
CA GLU A 146 -10.89 -10.44 8.09
C GLU A 146 -11.96 -9.46 7.60
N LEU A 147 -12.17 -9.42 6.30
CA LEU A 147 -13.24 -8.63 5.69
C LEU A 147 -14.57 -9.40 5.86
N PRO A 148 -15.61 -8.80 6.45
CA PRO A 148 -16.89 -9.48 6.65
C PRO A 148 -17.52 -9.96 5.33
N GLU A 149 -18.25 -11.06 5.38
CA GLU A 149 -19.00 -11.58 4.24
C GLU A 149 -20.03 -10.58 3.71
N GLY A 150 -20.52 -10.83 2.49
CA GLY A 150 -21.55 -10.02 1.85
C GLY A 150 -21.02 -8.73 1.23
N GLY A 151 -19.78 -8.76 0.72
CA GLY A 151 -19.18 -7.67 -0.05
C GLY A 151 -18.77 -6.45 0.78
N ALA A 152 -18.54 -6.60 2.09
CA ALA A 152 -18.04 -5.50 2.91
C ALA A 152 -16.75 -4.92 2.32
N VAL A 153 -16.53 -3.62 2.50
CA VAL A 153 -15.44 -2.91 1.83
C VAL A 153 -14.23 -2.66 2.72
N LEU A 154 -14.46 -2.44 4.02
CA LEU A 154 -13.42 -2.06 4.98
C LEU A 154 -13.61 -2.83 6.29
N ALA A 155 -12.51 -3.26 6.90
CA ALA A 155 -12.46 -3.66 8.30
C ALA A 155 -11.14 -3.20 8.96
N LEU A 156 -11.21 -3.00 10.27
CA LEU A 156 -10.14 -2.46 11.10
C LEU A 156 -9.90 -3.38 12.30
N GLN A 157 -8.64 -3.58 12.67
CA GLN A 157 -8.24 -4.25 13.90
C GLN A 157 -7.18 -3.42 14.61
N VAL A 158 -7.39 -3.12 15.88
CA VAL A 158 -6.37 -2.53 16.76
C VAL A 158 -5.95 -3.60 17.76
N THR A 159 -4.67 -3.95 17.75
CA THR A 159 -4.10 -4.98 18.62
C THR A 159 -3.09 -4.35 19.57
N VAL A 160 -3.31 -4.52 20.87
CA VAL A 160 -2.35 -4.11 21.91
C VAL A 160 -1.21 -5.13 21.97
N LEU A 161 0.02 -4.63 21.91
CA LEU A 161 1.23 -5.43 21.82
C LEU A 161 1.99 -5.48 23.16
N PRO A 162 2.68 -6.60 23.45
CA PRO A 162 3.59 -6.70 24.58
C PRO A 162 4.95 -6.05 24.25
N PRO A 163 5.88 -5.97 25.21
CA PRO A 163 5.63 -5.96 26.65
C PRO A 163 4.98 -4.62 27.08
N ASN A 164 4.35 -4.62 28.26
CA ASN A 164 3.88 -3.41 28.95
C ASN A 164 2.76 -2.59 28.28
N ARG A 165 2.05 -3.14 27.28
CA ARG A 165 0.95 -2.45 26.56
C ARG A 165 1.37 -1.11 25.94
N ARG A 166 2.64 -0.98 25.56
CA ARG A 166 3.21 0.25 24.95
C ARG A 166 3.37 0.19 23.43
N GLY A 167 2.88 -0.88 22.82
CA GLY A 167 2.83 -1.02 21.37
C GLY A 167 1.40 -1.21 20.89
N LEU A 168 1.09 -0.65 19.72
CA LEU A 168 -0.16 -0.90 19.01
C LEU A 168 0.14 -1.38 17.59
N ALA A 169 -0.59 -2.39 17.12
CA ALA A 169 -0.71 -2.71 15.71
C ALA A 169 -2.11 -2.32 15.22
N VAL A 170 -2.19 -1.43 14.25
CA VAL A 170 -3.43 -1.05 13.57
C VAL A 170 -3.46 -1.72 12.21
N GLY A 171 -4.20 -2.82 12.09
CA GLY A 171 -4.43 -3.54 10.86
C GLY A 171 -5.66 -3.04 10.13
N VAL A 172 -5.55 -2.93 8.81
CA VAL A 172 -6.64 -2.50 7.93
C VAL A 172 -6.69 -3.40 6.71
N ILE A 173 -7.90 -3.83 6.37
CA ILE A 173 -8.19 -4.52 5.11
C ILE A 173 -9.20 -3.71 4.30
N VAL A 174 -8.90 -3.45 3.03
CA VAL A 174 -9.78 -2.69 2.13
C VAL A 174 -9.93 -3.37 0.77
N HIS A 175 -11.16 -3.48 0.29
CA HIS A 175 -11.48 -4.02 -1.02
C HIS A 175 -11.01 -3.05 -2.13
N HIS A 176 -10.24 -3.54 -3.11
CA HIS A 176 -9.62 -2.68 -4.13
C HIS A 176 -10.63 -1.87 -4.97
N SER A 177 -11.83 -2.39 -5.20
CA SER A 177 -12.83 -1.69 -6.01
C SER A 177 -13.44 -0.44 -5.35
N ALA A 178 -13.16 -0.19 -4.06
CA ALA A 178 -13.79 0.92 -3.35
C ALA A 178 -13.03 2.25 -3.47
N CYS A 179 -11.70 2.19 -3.49
CA CYS A 179 -10.86 3.37 -3.67
C CYS A 179 -9.42 2.97 -4.01
N ASP A 180 -8.75 3.80 -4.81
CA ASP A 180 -7.30 3.76 -4.91
C ASP A 180 -6.64 4.64 -3.84
N GLY A 181 -5.31 4.57 -3.71
CA GLY A 181 -4.56 5.44 -2.80
C GLY A 181 -4.40 6.90 -3.27
N GLY A 182 -5.13 7.36 -4.28
CA GLY A 182 -4.86 8.63 -4.94
C GLY A 182 -5.53 9.85 -4.29
N VAL A 183 -4.84 10.58 -3.41
CA VAL A 183 -5.14 12.01 -3.12
C VAL A 183 -3.92 12.90 -3.46
N LYS A 184 -3.21 12.48 -4.51
CA LYS A 184 -1.90 12.98 -4.95
C LYS A 184 -1.84 14.48 -5.26
N ASP A 185 -2.93 15.07 -5.73
CA ASP A 185 -2.85 16.35 -6.45
C ASP A 185 -3.44 17.56 -5.69
N ALA A 186 -4.18 17.34 -4.60
CA ALA A 186 -4.56 18.42 -3.67
C ALA A 186 -3.30 19.02 -3.00
N VAL A 187 -2.31 18.16 -2.75
CA VAL A 187 -0.98 18.51 -2.24
C VAL A 187 -0.08 19.11 -3.33
N ALA A 188 -0.09 18.53 -4.53
CA ALA A 188 0.70 19.04 -5.65
C ALA A 188 0.21 20.41 -6.15
N GLY A 189 -1.11 20.66 -6.10
CA GLY A 189 -1.73 21.95 -6.41
C GLY A 189 -1.37 23.04 -5.39
N GLU A 190 -1.25 22.69 -4.10
CA GLU A 190 -0.76 23.60 -3.07
C GLU A 190 0.75 23.83 -3.16
N ALA A 191 1.54 22.80 -3.49
CA ALA A 191 2.97 22.92 -3.79
C ALA A 191 3.24 23.82 -5.02
N ALA A 192 2.42 23.73 -6.07
CA ALA A 192 2.49 24.60 -7.24
C ALA A 192 2.11 26.06 -6.94
N ARG A 193 1.10 26.30 -6.08
CA ARG A 193 0.78 27.66 -5.58
C ARG A 193 1.91 28.27 -4.75
N ARG A 194 2.71 27.43 -4.08
CA ARG A 194 3.84 27.82 -3.23
C ARG A 194 5.20 27.77 -3.94
N GLY A 195 5.24 27.45 -5.24
CA GLY A 195 6.46 27.46 -6.06
C GLY A 195 7.45 26.32 -5.80
N VAL A 196 6.99 25.18 -5.25
CA VAL A 196 7.84 24.02 -4.94
C VAL A 196 7.71 22.95 -6.04
N PRO A 197 8.82 22.42 -6.62
CA PRO A 197 8.76 21.38 -7.64
C PRO A 197 8.37 20.01 -7.05
N PRO A 198 7.50 19.22 -7.70
CA PRO A 198 7.21 17.86 -7.26
C PRO A 198 8.44 16.94 -7.40
N PRO A 199 8.55 15.87 -6.59
CA PRO A 199 9.68 14.96 -6.65
C PRO A 199 9.78 14.26 -8.01
N ARG A 200 11.01 14.23 -8.51
CA ARG A 200 11.43 13.75 -9.82
C ARG A 200 11.23 12.23 -9.93
N CYS A 201 10.69 11.78 -11.05
CA CYS A 201 10.50 10.36 -11.39
C CYS A 201 11.79 9.51 -11.35
N THR A 202 12.97 10.09 -11.16
CA THR A 202 14.28 9.43 -11.20
C THR A 202 14.54 8.48 -10.03
N SER A 203 14.08 8.81 -8.80
CA SER A 203 14.28 7.92 -7.64
C SER A 203 13.44 6.64 -7.74
N HIS A 204 12.26 6.73 -8.35
CA HIS A 204 11.39 5.58 -8.59
C HIS A 204 11.95 4.69 -9.70
N VAL A 205 12.47 5.28 -10.79
CA VAL A 205 13.17 4.51 -11.85
C VAL A 205 14.36 3.75 -11.30
N ALA A 206 15.19 4.40 -10.48
CA ALA A 206 16.35 3.77 -9.86
C ALA A 206 15.94 2.64 -8.91
N MET A 207 14.97 2.88 -8.04
CA MET A 207 14.47 1.88 -7.09
C MET A 207 13.80 0.70 -7.83
N TYR A 208 12.88 0.95 -8.75
CA TYR A 208 12.22 -0.11 -9.52
C TYR A 208 13.22 -0.92 -10.32
N GLY A 209 14.16 -0.28 -11.02
CA GLY A 209 15.17 -0.98 -11.80
C GLY A 209 16.08 -1.85 -10.93
N LEU A 210 16.58 -1.30 -9.82
CA LEU A 210 17.42 -2.03 -8.86
C LEU A 210 16.69 -3.25 -8.28
N MET A 211 15.47 -3.05 -7.78
CA MET A 211 14.69 -4.12 -7.14
C MET A 211 14.27 -5.18 -8.16
N TRP A 212 13.89 -4.78 -9.37
CA TRP A 212 13.51 -5.71 -10.43
C TRP A 212 14.70 -6.58 -10.87
N HIS A 213 15.87 -5.98 -11.11
CA HIS A 213 17.11 -6.72 -11.39
C HIS A 213 17.42 -7.74 -10.30
N CYS A 214 17.47 -7.30 -9.03
CA CYS A 214 17.79 -8.17 -7.90
C CYS A 214 16.77 -9.31 -7.75
N TYR A 215 15.48 -9.02 -7.97
CA TYR A 215 14.39 -9.99 -7.89
C TYR A 215 14.48 -11.08 -8.97
N ARG A 216 14.82 -10.70 -10.21
CA ARG A 216 15.01 -11.65 -11.32
C ARG A 216 16.30 -12.47 -11.14
N ARG A 217 17.41 -11.82 -10.79
CA ARG A 217 18.68 -12.49 -10.52
C ARG A 217 18.56 -13.54 -9.41
N ALA A 218 17.89 -13.19 -8.31
CA ALA A 218 17.66 -14.13 -7.20
C ALA A 218 16.76 -15.33 -7.56
N ARG A 219 15.92 -15.19 -8.59
CA ARG A 219 15.00 -16.24 -9.08
C ARG A 219 15.67 -17.18 -10.07
N ARG A 220 16.56 -16.67 -10.92
CA ARG A 220 17.27 -17.47 -11.93
C ARG A 220 18.07 -18.61 -11.29
N ASP A 221 18.62 -18.36 -10.12
CA ASP A 221 19.37 -19.33 -9.33
C ASP A 221 18.49 -20.44 -8.70
N ASP A 222 17.16 -20.40 -8.88
CA ASP A 222 16.23 -21.44 -8.42
C ASP A 222 16.23 -22.68 -9.34
N GLY A 223 17.04 -22.70 -10.40
CA GLY A 223 17.17 -23.84 -11.33
C GLY A 223 15.96 -24.06 -12.26
N GLY A 224 15.00 -23.14 -12.26
CA GLY A 224 13.84 -23.14 -13.16
C GLY A 224 14.19 -22.72 -14.58
N ARG A 225 13.35 -23.09 -15.56
CA ARG A 225 13.48 -22.59 -16.94
C ARG A 225 13.29 -21.08 -16.94
N ALA A 226 14.30 -20.34 -17.40
CA ALA A 226 14.21 -18.91 -17.59
C ALA A 226 13.07 -18.57 -18.57
N ALA A 227 12.18 -17.66 -18.17
CA ALA A 227 11.20 -17.09 -19.08
C ALA A 227 11.92 -16.34 -20.21
N ALA A 228 11.31 -16.21 -21.39
CA ALA A 228 11.91 -15.47 -22.49
C ALA A 228 12.03 -13.96 -22.19
N ALA A 229 11.02 -13.41 -21.53
CA ALA A 229 10.97 -12.04 -21.06
C ALA A 229 10.51 -12.01 -19.60
N ALA A 230 10.98 -10.99 -18.87
CA ALA A 230 10.41 -10.62 -17.59
C ALA A 230 9.56 -9.37 -17.74
N HIS A 231 8.50 -9.30 -16.95
CA HIS A 231 7.59 -8.16 -16.95
C HIS A 231 7.59 -7.47 -15.58
N PHE A 232 7.50 -6.14 -15.62
CA PHE A 232 7.29 -5.28 -14.45
C PHE A 232 6.05 -4.41 -14.66
N ILE A 233 5.12 -4.48 -13.70
CA ILE A 233 3.85 -3.77 -13.73
C ILE A 233 3.74 -2.83 -12.53
N PHE A 234 3.48 -1.54 -12.78
CA PHE A 234 3.30 -0.53 -11.73
C PHE A 234 2.04 0.29 -11.94
N ALA A 235 1.46 0.81 -10.86
CA ALA A 235 0.27 1.65 -10.95
C ALA A 235 0.62 3.09 -11.37
N VAL A 236 -0.19 3.66 -12.26
CA VAL A 236 -0.12 5.03 -12.75
C VAL A 236 -1.44 5.72 -12.45
N ASP A 237 -1.39 6.82 -11.71
CA ASP A 237 -2.56 7.66 -11.40
C ASP A 237 -2.91 8.53 -12.62
N HIS A 238 -4.11 8.33 -13.16
CA HIS A 238 -4.61 9.02 -14.36
C HIS A 238 -5.43 10.29 -14.06
N ARG A 239 -5.64 10.67 -12.79
CA ARG A 239 -6.50 11.82 -12.46
C ARG A 239 -6.12 13.10 -13.21
N SER A 240 -4.84 13.46 -13.14
CA SER A 240 -4.27 14.62 -13.82
C SER A 240 -4.04 14.44 -15.32
N ARG A 241 -4.29 13.23 -15.87
CA ARG A 241 -3.97 12.83 -17.25
C ARG A 241 -5.20 12.69 -18.13
N LEU A 242 -6.38 12.57 -17.52
CA LEU A 242 -7.65 12.53 -18.22
C LEU A 242 -8.11 13.92 -18.67
N VAL A 243 -8.87 13.96 -19.76
CA VAL A 243 -9.49 15.19 -20.29
C VAL A 243 -11.01 14.97 -20.37
N PRO A 244 -11.82 15.70 -19.58
CA PRO A 244 -11.42 16.66 -18.55
C PRO A 244 -10.71 16.00 -17.36
N ARG A 245 -9.90 16.79 -16.64
CA ARG A 245 -9.16 16.33 -15.45
C ARG A 245 -10.12 15.81 -14.38
N VAL A 246 -9.84 14.62 -13.84
CA VAL A 246 -10.60 14.07 -12.72
C VAL A 246 -10.20 14.81 -11.44
N PRO A 247 -11.17 15.22 -10.59
CA PRO A 247 -10.86 15.89 -9.33
C PRO A 247 -10.00 15.04 -8.39
N ASP A 248 -9.09 15.69 -7.68
CA ASP A 248 -8.15 15.03 -6.77
C ASP A 248 -8.85 14.35 -5.58
N LYS A 249 -10.07 14.79 -5.27
CA LYS A 249 -10.94 14.24 -4.22
C LYS A 249 -11.86 13.12 -4.71
N TYR A 250 -11.71 12.69 -5.97
CA TYR A 250 -12.46 11.55 -6.50
C TYR A 250 -12.08 10.27 -5.75
N LEU A 251 -13.08 9.64 -5.13
CA LEU A 251 -12.89 8.50 -4.23
C LEU A 251 -12.62 7.18 -4.96
N GLY A 252 -13.18 7.00 -6.15
CA GLY A 252 -13.06 5.76 -6.91
C GLY A 252 -11.67 5.55 -7.52
N ASN A 253 -11.48 4.42 -8.20
CA ASN A 253 -10.22 4.11 -8.87
C ASN A 253 -10.03 4.99 -10.11
N CYS A 254 -8.88 5.63 -10.19
CA CYS A 254 -8.39 6.35 -11.37
C CYS A 254 -6.94 5.95 -11.67
N VAL A 255 -6.65 4.65 -11.56
CA VAL A 255 -5.32 4.07 -11.76
C VAL A 255 -5.31 3.09 -12.93
N GLY A 256 -4.18 3.04 -13.63
CA GLY A 256 -3.93 2.14 -14.74
C GLY A 256 -2.52 1.54 -14.66
N PRO A 257 -2.26 0.41 -15.32
CA PRO A 257 -0.95 -0.20 -15.35
C PRO A 257 0.03 0.54 -16.27
N GLY A 258 1.28 0.66 -15.81
CA GLY A 258 2.49 0.85 -16.59
C GLY A 258 3.16 -0.50 -16.83
N PHE A 259 3.66 -0.77 -18.04
CA PHE A 259 4.26 -2.05 -18.40
C PHE A 259 5.69 -1.89 -18.87
N ALA A 260 6.64 -2.48 -18.15
CA ALA A 260 8.01 -2.65 -18.60
C ALA A 260 8.25 -4.13 -18.94
N SER A 261 8.89 -4.40 -20.07
CA SER A 261 9.25 -5.76 -20.49
C SER A 261 10.68 -5.76 -21.03
N ALA A 262 11.49 -6.70 -20.58
CA ALA A 262 12.84 -6.89 -21.09
C ALA A 262 13.25 -8.37 -21.06
N PRO A 263 14.24 -8.78 -21.88
CA PRO A 263 14.73 -10.16 -21.90
C PRO A 263 15.23 -10.59 -20.52
N GLU A 264 14.85 -11.80 -20.08
CA GLU A 264 15.26 -12.34 -18.78
C GLU A 264 16.78 -12.43 -18.65
N GLU A 265 17.46 -12.74 -19.75
CA GLU A 265 18.91 -12.90 -19.77
C GLU A 265 19.69 -11.60 -19.56
N GLU A 266 19.15 -10.48 -20.03
CA GLU A 266 19.73 -9.15 -19.83
C GLU A 266 19.41 -8.62 -18.42
N LEU A 267 18.20 -8.87 -17.93
CA LEU A 267 17.78 -8.43 -16.60
C LEU A 267 18.42 -9.23 -15.48
N ALA A 268 18.55 -10.55 -15.61
CA ALA A 268 19.10 -11.45 -14.59
C ALA A 268 20.59 -11.75 -14.82
N VAL A 269 21.31 -10.87 -15.53
CA VAL A 269 22.76 -11.00 -15.73
C VAL A 269 23.51 -10.88 -14.39
N ALA A 270 24.65 -11.54 -14.26
CA ALA A 270 25.47 -11.49 -13.05
C ALA A 270 26.09 -10.10 -12.80
N ASP A 271 26.31 -9.33 -13.87
CA ASP A 271 26.81 -7.96 -13.78
C ASP A 271 25.71 -7.00 -13.28
N ALA A 272 25.90 -6.45 -12.08
CA ALA A 272 24.94 -5.53 -11.49
C ALA A 272 24.77 -4.24 -12.33
N ALA A 273 25.83 -3.77 -12.99
CA ALA A 273 25.80 -2.54 -13.75
C ALA A 273 24.87 -2.65 -14.97
N GLY A 274 25.10 -3.67 -15.80
CA GLY A 274 24.30 -3.95 -17.00
C GLY A 274 22.85 -4.26 -16.65
N GLY A 275 22.62 -5.14 -15.68
CA GLY A 275 21.26 -5.54 -15.30
C GLY A 275 20.44 -4.39 -14.70
N VAL A 276 21.02 -3.59 -13.81
CA VAL A 276 20.35 -2.39 -13.26
C VAL A 276 20.12 -1.34 -14.34
N PHE A 277 21.08 -1.12 -15.24
CA PHE A 277 20.92 -0.18 -16.35
C PHE A 277 19.76 -0.58 -17.27
N THR A 278 19.72 -1.84 -17.74
CA THR A 278 18.63 -2.36 -18.57
C THR A 278 17.30 -2.20 -17.86
N ALA A 279 17.21 -2.59 -16.58
CA ALA A 279 15.99 -2.46 -15.81
C ALA A 279 15.52 -1.00 -15.69
N CYS A 280 16.42 -0.07 -15.34
CA CYS A 280 16.09 1.35 -15.23
C CYS A 280 15.67 1.98 -16.57
N ALA A 281 16.38 1.67 -17.66
CA ALA A 281 16.05 2.19 -18.99
C ALA A 281 14.65 1.74 -19.44
N THR A 282 14.34 0.45 -19.25
CA THR A 282 13.03 -0.12 -19.58
C THR A 282 11.92 0.47 -18.71
N VAL A 283 12.16 0.64 -17.41
CA VAL A 283 11.20 1.30 -16.49
C VAL A 283 10.94 2.75 -16.91
N ALA A 284 11.98 3.51 -17.27
CA ALA A 284 11.82 4.89 -17.71
C ALA A 284 10.97 4.99 -18.98
N ALA A 285 11.25 4.14 -19.98
CA ALA A 285 10.48 4.07 -21.21
C ALA A 285 9.01 3.70 -20.96
N ALA A 286 8.75 2.74 -20.06
CA ALA A 286 7.42 2.33 -19.66
C ALA A 286 6.64 3.45 -18.95
N ILE A 287 7.31 4.23 -18.09
CA ILE A 287 6.70 5.41 -17.44
C ILE A 287 6.33 6.44 -18.51
N ASP A 288 7.22 6.72 -19.47
CA ASP A 288 6.94 7.69 -20.53
C ASP A 288 5.76 7.25 -21.40
N GLU A 289 5.69 5.97 -21.78
CA GLU A 289 4.55 5.37 -22.51
C GLU A 289 3.24 5.52 -21.71
N ALA A 290 3.24 5.09 -20.45
CA ALA A 290 2.05 5.15 -19.60
C ALA A 290 1.59 6.59 -19.31
N VAL A 291 2.52 7.54 -19.25
CA VAL A 291 2.22 8.97 -19.07
C VAL A 291 1.62 9.61 -20.32
N ARG A 292 2.07 9.22 -21.53
CA ARG A 292 1.44 9.67 -22.78
C ARG A 292 -0.02 9.22 -22.88
N GLY A 293 -0.33 8.02 -22.38
CA GLY A 293 -1.70 7.60 -22.07
C GLY A 293 -2.64 7.54 -23.26
N GLU A 294 -2.11 7.18 -24.43
CA GLU A 294 -2.87 7.04 -25.69
C GLU A 294 -4.06 6.08 -25.54
N LEU A 295 -5.16 6.30 -26.28
CA LEU A 295 -6.37 5.49 -26.16
C LEU A 295 -6.09 4.00 -26.43
N ALA A 296 -5.32 3.69 -27.48
CA ALA A 296 -4.94 2.31 -27.82
C ALA A 296 -4.15 1.63 -26.69
N TYR A 297 -3.29 2.38 -25.98
CA TYR A 297 -2.59 1.87 -24.80
C TYR A 297 -3.57 1.45 -23.69
N ARG A 298 -4.65 2.22 -23.50
CA ARG A 298 -5.66 1.98 -22.45
C ARG A 298 -6.60 0.83 -22.78
N GLU A 299 -6.96 0.66 -24.05
CA GLU A 299 -7.80 -0.45 -24.51
C GLU A 299 -7.09 -1.80 -24.36
N GLY A 300 -5.76 -1.83 -24.51
CA GLY A 300 -4.94 -3.05 -24.39
C GLY A 300 -4.52 -3.45 -22.97
N TRP A 301 -4.95 -2.75 -21.91
CA TRP A 301 -4.49 -3.01 -20.54
C TRP A 301 -4.73 -4.45 -20.10
N THR A 302 -5.95 -4.96 -20.27
CA THR A 302 -6.32 -6.31 -19.84
C THR A 302 -5.49 -7.36 -20.57
N GLU A 303 -5.34 -7.21 -21.88
CA GLU A 303 -4.59 -8.16 -22.72
C GLU A 303 -3.11 -8.20 -22.32
N ARG A 304 -2.48 -7.03 -22.09
CA ARG A 304 -1.08 -6.94 -21.66
C ARG A 304 -0.85 -7.52 -20.26
N VAL A 305 -1.79 -7.33 -19.32
CA VAL A 305 -1.72 -7.99 -18.00
C VAL A 305 -1.82 -9.50 -18.14
N VAL A 306 -2.76 -9.99 -18.95
CA VAL A 306 -2.94 -11.43 -19.19
C VAL A 306 -1.71 -12.05 -19.86
N GLU A 307 -1.14 -11.37 -20.85
CA GLU A 307 0.10 -11.79 -21.51
C GLU A 307 1.26 -11.84 -20.52
N ALA A 308 1.48 -10.76 -19.76
CA ALA A 308 2.54 -10.70 -18.76
C ALA A 308 2.44 -11.86 -17.76
N CYS A 309 1.25 -12.10 -17.20
CA CYS A 309 0.99 -13.20 -16.27
C CYS A 309 1.09 -14.60 -16.90
N ARG A 310 0.89 -14.73 -18.23
CA ARG A 310 1.04 -15.99 -18.96
C ARG A 310 2.50 -16.36 -19.15
N ASP A 311 3.34 -15.37 -19.45
CA ASP A 311 4.78 -15.58 -19.62
C ASP A 311 5.45 -15.95 -18.31
N ASP A 312 5.17 -15.18 -17.25
CA ASP A 312 5.67 -15.41 -15.90
C ASP A 312 4.89 -14.56 -14.86
N ALA A 313 5.03 -14.86 -13.57
CA ALA A 313 4.58 -13.95 -12.52
C ALA A 313 5.33 -12.59 -12.64
N PRO A 314 4.63 -11.48 -12.96
CA PRO A 314 5.27 -10.19 -13.16
C PRO A 314 5.79 -9.65 -11.82
N PHE A 315 6.91 -8.92 -11.87
CA PHE A 315 7.29 -8.07 -10.74
C PHE A 315 6.26 -6.94 -10.66
N SER A 316 5.65 -6.71 -9.51
CA SER A 316 4.62 -5.67 -9.38
C SER A 316 4.77 -4.89 -8.09
N VAL A 317 4.29 -3.65 -8.08
CA VAL A 317 4.42 -2.74 -6.93
C VAL A 317 3.07 -2.37 -6.36
N ALA A 318 2.94 -2.50 -5.05
CA ALA A 318 1.85 -1.95 -4.25
C ALA A 318 2.35 -0.76 -3.43
N GLY A 319 1.56 0.32 -3.38
CA GLY A 319 1.94 1.52 -2.62
C GLY A 319 2.60 2.60 -3.46
N SER A 320 3.00 3.68 -2.79
CA SER A 320 3.62 4.86 -3.40
C SER A 320 4.25 5.70 -2.30
N THR A 321 5.45 6.22 -2.56
CA THR A 321 6.12 7.20 -1.68
C THR A 321 5.31 8.49 -1.50
N ARG A 322 4.34 8.74 -2.38
CA ARG A 322 3.45 9.90 -2.31
C ARG A 322 2.31 9.70 -1.34
N PHE A 323 2.06 8.48 -0.86
CA PHE A 323 0.96 8.21 0.08
C PHE A 323 1.28 8.69 1.49
N ARG A 324 2.55 8.91 1.82
CA ARG A 324 2.99 9.46 3.11
C ARG A 324 2.44 8.63 4.29
N VAL A 325 2.55 7.30 4.18
CA VAL A 325 2.01 6.35 5.16
C VAL A 325 2.60 6.48 6.56
N TYR A 326 3.82 6.99 6.69
CA TYR A 326 4.43 7.29 7.97
C TYR A 326 3.92 8.60 8.59
N ASP A 327 3.04 9.35 7.92
CA ASP A 327 2.40 10.54 8.48
C ASP A 327 1.01 10.26 9.08
N VAL A 328 0.59 8.99 9.11
CA VAL A 328 -0.56 8.56 9.91
C VAL A 328 -0.19 8.66 11.38
N ASP A 329 -0.57 9.73 12.04
CA ASP A 329 -0.30 9.95 13.46
C ASP A 329 -1.62 10.01 14.20
N PHE A 330 -1.96 8.96 14.96
CA PHE A 330 -3.24 8.88 15.65
C PHE A 330 -3.34 9.72 16.95
N GLY A 331 -2.54 10.78 17.06
CA GLY A 331 -2.46 11.63 18.26
C GLY A 331 -1.54 11.06 19.33
N PHE A 332 -0.90 9.92 19.05
CA PHE A 332 0.09 9.26 19.91
C PHE A 332 1.40 9.00 19.15
N GLY A 333 1.64 9.75 18.07
CA GLY A 333 2.86 9.72 17.28
C GLY A 333 2.74 8.96 15.96
N ARG A 334 3.79 9.10 15.15
CA ARG A 334 3.93 8.47 13.83
C ARG A 334 4.17 6.95 13.95
N PRO A 335 3.88 6.16 12.91
CA PRO A 335 4.13 4.73 12.93
C PRO A 335 5.63 4.45 13.01
N ALA A 336 6.00 3.49 13.85
CA ALA A 336 7.33 2.91 13.93
C ALA A 336 7.69 2.08 12.68
N LYS A 337 6.70 1.43 12.07
CA LYS A 337 6.81 0.63 10.83
C LYS A 337 5.45 0.53 10.16
N VAL A 338 5.43 0.51 8.83
CA VAL A 338 4.25 0.20 8.03
C VAL A 338 4.54 -1.02 7.15
N GLU A 339 3.59 -1.95 7.12
CA GLU A 339 3.66 -3.14 6.27
C GLU A 339 2.42 -3.25 5.38
N ILE A 340 2.61 -3.69 4.13
CA ILE A 340 1.52 -4.12 3.26
C ILE A 340 1.58 -5.65 3.21
N VAL A 341 0.80 -6.31 4.06
CA VAL A 341 0.83 -7.76 4.26
C VAL A 341 0.36 -8.52 3.01
N SER A 342 -0.58 -7.96 2.26
CA SER A 342 -1.15 -8.61 1.08
C SER A 342 -0.14 -8.81 -0.05
N VAL A 343 1.01 -8.12 -0.04
CA VAL A 343 2.07 -8.32 -1.05
C VAL A 343 2.65 -9.73 -1.02
N ALA A 344 2.59 -10.40 0.14
CA ALA A 344 3.00 -11.80 0.24
C ALA A 344 2.02 -12.76 -0.45
N LYS A 345 0.74 -12.40 -0.53
CA LYS A 345 -0.30 -13.18 -1.23
C LYS A 345 -0.27 -12.92 -2.73
N THR A 346 0.02 -11.69 -3.14
CA THR A 346 0.01 -11.28 -4.55
C THR A 346 1.36 -11.46 -5.24
N GLY A 347 2.46 -11.61 -4.49
CA GLY A 347 3.82 -11.62 -5.03
C GLY A 347 4.35 -10.24 -5.42
N ALA A 348 3.64 -9.17 -5.07
CA ALA A 348 4.09 -7.80 -5.27
C ALA A 348 5.20 -7.40 -4.28
N VAL A 349 5.79 -6.23 -4.49
CA VAL A 349 6.59 -5.52 -3.47
C VAL A 349 5.84 -4.30 -2.96
N SER A 350 5.97 -3.99 -1.68
CA SER A 350 5.40 -2.77 -1.11
C SER A 350 6.38 -1.61 -1.27
N VAL A 351 5.87 -0.40 -1.50
CA VAL A 351 6.68 0.82 -1.61
C VAL A 351 6.06 1.93 -0.77
N ALA A 352 6.89 2.54 0.06
CA ALA A 352 6.55 3.69 0.90
C ALA A 352 7.72 4.67 0.97
N GLU A 353 7.45 5.91 1.36
CA GLU A 353 8.49 6.85 1.75
C GLU A 353 9.21 6.37 3.01
N ASP A 354 10.46 6.81 3.20
CA ASP A 354 11.20 6.43 4.39
C ASP A 354 10.61 7.03 5.66
N ARG A 355 10.66 6.26 6.76
CA ARG A 355 10.14 6.74 8.05
C ARG A 355 10.97 7.83 8.71
N SER A 356 12.27 7.95 8.36
CA SER A 356 13.19 8.93 8.94
C SER A 356 12.99 10.36 8.39
N GLY A 357 12.26 10.50 7.29
CA GLY A 357 12.05 11.77 6.58
C GLY A 357 13.29 12.23 5.79
N ALA A 358 14.26 11.35 5.55
CA ALA A 358 15.49 11.67 4.82
C ALA A 358 15.32 11.68 3.29
N GLY A 359 14.13 11.38 2.77
CA GLY A 359 13.82 11.33 1.34
C GLY A 359 14.17 9.98 0.70
N GLY A 360 14.34 8.93 1.50
CA GLY A 360 14.54 7.56 1.07
C GLY A 360 13.23 6.87 0.68
N ILE A 361 13.37 5.61 0.27
CA ILE A 361 12.25 4.74 -0.11
C ILE A 361 12.38 3.44 0.67
N GLU A 362 11.31 3.04 1.35
CA GLU A 362 11.20 1.71 1.95
C GLU A 362 10.52 0.76 0.96
N VAL A 363 11.13 -0.42 0.79
CA VAL A 363 10.59 -1.49 -0.05
C VAL A 363 10.40 -2.74 0.79
N GLY A 364 9.17 -3.21 0.92
CA GLY A 364 8.86 -4.48 1.58
C GLY A 364 8.70 -5.59 0.55
N ILE A 365 9.30 -6.74 0.83
CA ILE A 365 9.30 -7.90 -0.07
C ILE A 365 9.13 -9.18 0.75
N ALA A 366 8.28 -10.08 0.27
CA ALA A 366 8.04 -11.38 0.87
C ALA A 366 8.50 -12.48 -0.09
N LEU A 367 9.43 -13.33 0.35
CA LEU A 367 10.01 -14.41 -0.43
C LEU A 367 10.17 -15.65 0.46
N PRO A 368 10.22 -16.87 -0.13
CA PRO A 368 10.70 -18.05 0.57
C PRO A 368 12.11 -17.81 1.15
N PRO A 369 12.45 -18.40 2.31
CA PRO A 369 13.70 -18.10 3.03
C PRO A 369 14.96 -18.18 2.16
N GLU A 370 15.13 -19.27 1.42
CA GLU A 370 16.30 -19.45 0.54
C GLU A 370 16.39 -18.38 -0.56
N ARG A 371 15.24 -17.97 -1.10
CA ARG A 371 15.15 -16.94 -2.13
C ARG A 371 15.38 -15.55 -1.54
N MET A 372 14.96 -15.31 -0.29
CA MET A 372 15.29 -14.09 0.44
C MET A 372 16.79 -13.95 0.63
N ASP A 373 17.49 -15.02 1.00
CA ASP A 373 18.94 -15.01 1.18
C ASP A 373 19.67 -14.71 -0.14
N ARG A 374 19.23 -15.31 -1.25
CA ARG A 374 19.73 -14.98 -2.60
C ARG A 374 19.47 -13.52 -2.94
N PHE A 375 18.25 -13.04 -2.71
CA PHE A 375 17.86 -11.66 -2.96
C PHE A 375 18.71 -10.66 -2.17
N ARG A 376 18.95 -10.90 -0.88
CA ARG A 376 19.83 -10.06 -0.04
C ARG A 376 21.26 -9.99 -0.60
N ARG A 377 21.80 -11.10 -1.10
CA ARG A 377 23.11 -11.11 -1.76
C ARG A 377 23.12 -10.30 -3.05
N CYS A 378 22.14 -10.49 -3.93
CA CYS A 378 22.00 -9.71 -5.16
C CYS A 378 21.89 -8.21 -4.88
N LEU A 379 21.11 -7.83 -3.86
CA LEU A 379 20.94 -6.44 -3.46
C LEU A 379 22.24 -5.86 -2.87
N ALA A 380 22.93 -6.61 -2.02
CA ALA A 380 24.21 -6.20 -1.46
C ALA A 380 25.27 -5.98 -2.55
N ASP A 381 25.36 -6.89 -3.53
CA ASP A 381 26.25 -6.76 -4.69
C ASP A 381 25.96 -5.48 -5.47
N ALA A 382 24.68 -5.21 -5.77
CA ALA A 382 24.27 -4.03 -6.53
C ALA A 382 24.51 -2.72 -5.74
N ILE A 383 24.26 -2.71 -4.42
CA ILE A 383 24.56 -1.56 -3.55
C ILE A 383 26.06 -1.31 -3.45
N ALA A 384 26.88 -2.36 -3.36
CA ALA A 384 28.33 -2.24 -3.32
C ALA A 384 28.86 -1.61 -4.62
N TRP A 385 28.35 -2.03 -5.77
CA TRP A 385 28.66 -1.44 -7.07
C TRP A 385 28.25 0.05 -7.17
N LEU A 386 27.05 0.41 -6.71
CA LEU A 386 26.59 1.80 -6.67
C LEU A 386 27.49 2.68 -5.79
N SER A 387 27.93 2.12 -4.66
CA SER A 387 28.77 2.82 -3.68
C SER A 387 30.19 3.04 -4.21
N SER A 388 30.79 2.04 -4.87
CA SER A 388 32.11 2.18 -5.49
C SER A 388 32.11 3.16 -6.66
N SER A 389 31.01 3.18 -7.43
CA SER A 389 30.83 4.10 -8.56
C SER A 389 30.63 5.55 -8.10
N SER A 390 30.00 5.75 -6.93
CA SER A 390 29.80 7.07 -6.33
C SER A 390 31.11 7.67 -5.80
N GLN A 391 32.00 6.85 -5.23
CA GLN A 391 33.31 7.34 -4.76
C GLN A 391 34.21 7.88 -5.89
N CYS A 392 33.99 7.43 -7.13
CA CYS A 392 34.72 7.93 -8.30
C CYS A 392 34.24 9.33 -8.75
N ASN A 393 33.04 9.77 -8.34
CA ASN A 393 32.38 10.98 -8.87
C ASN A 393 32.11 12.10 -7.85
N TYR A 394 32.40 11.92 -6.55
CA TYR A 394 32.12 12.92 -5.51
C TYR A 394 33.31 13.87 -5.22
N ARG A 395 33.60 14.78 -6.14
CA ARG A 395 34.22 16.10 -5.87
C ARG A 395 33.20 17.20 -6.15
N GLY A 396 32.20 17.41 -5.29
CA GLY A 396 31.33 18.58 -5.43
C GLY A 396 29.97 18.57 -4.71
N LYS A 397 29.95 19.24 -3.54
CA LYS A 397 28.86 20.06 -2.96
C LYS A 397 27.56 19.39 -2.44
N THR A 398 27.56 19.27 -1.10
CA THR A 398 26.62 19.78 -0.08
C THR A 398 25.09 19.63 -0.17
N ALA A 399 24.60 19.04 0.92
CA ALA A 399 23.26 18.97 1.51
C ALA A 399 22.36 20.21 1.43
N VAL A 400 21.04 19.97 1.44
CA VAL A 400 20.03 20.93 1.91
C VAL A 400 19.04 20.22 2.83
N ARG A 401 18.90 20.78 4.05
CA ARG A 401 17.86 20.53 5.05
C ARG A 401 16.67 21.46 4.80
N GLY A 402 15.46 21.01 5.15
CA GLY A 402 14.27 21.87 5.27
C GLY A 402 12.97 21.07 5.20
N VAL A 403 12.40 20.81 6.37
CA VAL A 403 11.14 20.10 6.64
C VAL A 403 9.96 21.08 6.48
N ASP A 404 8.83 20.65 5.92
CA ASP A 404 7.48 20.84 6.48
C ASP A 404 6.34 20.33 5.56
N PHE A 405 5.20 20.05 6.22
CA PHE A 405 4.14 19.07 5.97
C PHE A 405 3.11 19.39 4.86
N ILE A 406 2.42 18.36 4.34
CA ILE A 406 0.93 18.20 4.27
C ILE A 406 0.47 17.01 3.35
N ARG A 407 -0.27 16.09 4.00
CA ARG A 407 -1.37 15.14 3.67
C ARG A 407 -2.14 15.28 2.33
N ASP A 408 -2.42 14.25 1.51
CA ASP A 408 -3.27 13.07 1.82
C ASP A 408 -3.23 11.94 0.73
N SER A 409 -3.65 10.72 1.11
CA SER A 409 -4.32 9.67 0.30
C SER A 409 -5.70 9.41 0.93
N VAL A 410 -6.67 8.78 0.24
CA VAL A 410 -8.03 8.50 0.79
C VAL A 410 -7.94 7.80 2.14
N PHE A 411 -6.98 6.86 2.25
CA PHE A 411 -6.67 6.13 3.47
C PHE A 411 -6.08 7.04 4.58
N MET A 412 -5.19 7.98 4.23
CA MET A 412 -4.69 9.00 5.18
C MET A 412 -5.82 9.90 5.67
N SER A 413 -6.74 10.29 4.79
CA SER A 413 -7.83 11.20 5.14
C SER A 413 -8.84 10.56 6.10
N VAL A 414 -9.14 9.26 5.95
CA VAL A 414 -9.92 8.49 6.93
C VAL A 414 -9.19 8.45 8.27
N CYS A 415 -7.91 8.07 8.28
CA CYS A 415 -7.11 8.03 9.51
C CYS A 415 -6.97 9.43 10.14
N TRP A 416 -6.90 10.49 9.35
CA TRP A 416 -6.81 11.88 9.82
C TRP A 416 -8.12 12.43 10.40
N LEU A 417 -9.27 12.06 9.83
CA LEU A 417 -10.58 12.42 10.40
C LEU A 417 -10.87 11.71 11.73
N ILE A 418 -10.28 10.53 11.96
CA ILE A 418 -10.26 9.86 13.29
C ILE A 418 -9.54 10.75 14.34
N LEU A 419 -8.84 11.81 13.92
CA LEU A 419 -7.91 12.55 14.80
C LEU A 419 -8.19 14.01 14.98
N SER A 420 -9.04 14.58 14.13
CA SER A 420 -9.32 16.01 14.10
C SER A 420 -10.60 16.38 14.84
N LEU A 421 -11.15 15.43 15.60
CA LEU A 421 -12.49 15.42 16.15
C LEU A 421 -12.51 14.61 17.43
#